data_AF-A0AAW0DWY9-F1
#
_entry.id   AF-A0AAW0DWY9-F1
#
_cell.length_a   1.000
_cell.length_b   1.000
_cell.length_c   1.000
_cell.angle_alpha   90.00
_cell.angle_beta   90.00
_cell.angle_gamma   90.00
#
_symmetry.space_group_name_H-M   'P 1'
#
loop_
_entity.id
_entity.type
_entity.pdbx_description
1 polymer ?
#
loop_
_entity_poly.entity_id
_entity_poly.type
_entity_poly.pdbx_seq_one_letter_code
_entity_poly.pdbx_strand_id
1 'polypeptide(L)'
;MHITFRMFRKTLLGLILLVSTASLVLSVYLKSSFIRPDSVYVLLGILGTLTLAAVVSTLKKPQLVATEVLGLFALFPFALILLLYCLTIPVLPDDPTASSTLVILQTLIFISTILHGLYMIGLVATAMLTVCAFDRDVWTRDMDSSPSPFPMCLLLGFISPCCRRPDSTFSDDSPEHPSLVCLPGCNCHKTPLSSDTERNPEMQSIASAGSSSRSLVRVPNDVERRTSIVVAFEEVL
;
A
#
# COMPACT_ATOMS: atom_id res chain seq x y z
N MET A 1 -16.10 5.70 -8.53
CA MET A 1 -14.83 6.07 -7.85
C MET A 1 -14.23 4.83 -7.23
N HIS A 2 -13.04 4.41 -7.66
CA HIS A 2 -12.33 3.30 -7.01
C HIS A 2 -11.59 3.83 -5.78
N ILE A 3 -11.93 3.35 -4.59
CA ILE A 3 -11.19 3.67 -3.36
C ILE A 3 -9.82 3.00 -3.48
N THR A 4 -8.76 3.80 -3.61
CA THR A 4 -7.40 3.27 -3.61
C THR A 4 -7.02 2.83 -2.20
N PHE A 5 -6.19 1.79 -2.09
CA PHE A 5 -5.68 1.31 -0.80
C PHE A 5 -5.05 2.44 0.03
N ARG A 6 -4.32 3.35 -0.63
CA ARG A 6 -3.74 4.54 -0.01
C ARG A 6 -4.78 5.42 0.69
N MET A 7 -5.92 5.66 0.06
CA MET A 7 -7.01 6.44 0.67
C MET A 7 -7.61 5.70 1.86
N PHE A 8 -7.92 4.41 1.68
CA PHE A 8 -8.42 3.55 2.76
C PHE A 8 -7.49 3.57 3.99
N ARG A 9 -6.19 3.34 3.79
CA ARG A 9 -5.17 3.37 4.85
C ARG A 9 -5.15 4.71 5.58
N LYS A 10 -5.11 5.82 4.85
CA LYS A 10 -5.08 7.16 5.46
C LYS A 10 -6.34 7.46 6.27
N THR A 11 -7.50 7.07 5.76
CA THR A 11 -8.77 7.22 6.49
C THR A 11 -8.78 6.38 7.76
N LEU A 12 -8.33 5.13 7.69
CA LEU A 12 -8.26 4.23 8.84
C LEU A 12 -7.28 4.72 9.90
N LEU A 13 -6.06 5.11 9.51
CA LEU A 13 -5.06 5.69 10.42
C LEU A 13 -5.55 7.01 11.03
N GLY A 14 -6.23 7.86 10.23
CA GLY A 14 -6.86 9.08 10.73
C GLY A 14 -7.94 8.81 11.78
N LEU A 15 -8.77 7.78 11.57
CA LEU A 15 -9.77 7.35 12.55
C LEU A 15 -9.12 6.82 13.83
N ILE A 16 -8.07 6.00 13.70
CA ILE A 16 -7.30 5.50 14.84
C ILE A 16 -6.71 6.68 15.64
N LEU A 17 -6.09 7.65 14.96
CA LEU A 17 -5.52 8.85 15.59
C LEU A 17 -6.58 9.67 16.32
N LEU A 18 -7.75 9.86 15.72
CA LEU A 18 -8.85 10.61 16.33
C LEU A 18 -9.33 9.92 17.63
N VAL A 19 -9.59 8.62 17.58
CA VAL A 19 -10.06 7.83 18.73
C VAL A 19 -9.00 7.81 19.84
N SER A 20 -7.73 7.61 19.50
CA SER A 20 -6.63 7.61 20.47
C SER A 20 -6.43 8.98 21.12
N THR A 21 -6.53 10.07 20.34
CA THR A 21 -6.41 11.44 20.87
C THR A 21 -7.58 11.77 21.79
N ALA A 22 -8.81 11.41 21.43
CA ALA A 22 -9.97 11.57 22.30
C ALA A 22 -9.79 10.78 23.62
N SER A 23 -9.29 9.55 23.53
CA SER A 23 -9.00 8.71 24.70
C SER A 23 -7.91 9.31 25.60
N LEU A 24 -6.87 9.93 25.02
CA LEU A 24 -5.85 10.67 25.78
C LEU A 24 -6.46 11.86 26.54
N VAL A 25 -7.25 12.69 25.87
CA VAL A 25 -7.90 13.85 26.48
C VAL A 25 -8.83 13.43 27.63
N LEU A 26 -9.64 12.39 27.42
CA LEU A 26 -10.50 11.80 28.45
C LEU A 26 -9.70 11.23 29.62
N SER A 27 -8.56 10.60 29.37
CA SER A 27 -7.67 10.07 30.41
C SER A 27 -7.06 11.18 31.28
N VAL A 28 -6.68 12.31 30.67
CA VAL A 28 -6.21 13.50 31.39
C VAL A 28 -7.35 14.12 32.21
N TYR A 29 -8.54 14.23 31.63
CA TYR A 29 -9.72 14.76 32.30
C TYR A 29 -10.09 13.94 33.55
N LEU A 30 -10.06 12.60 33.45
CA LEU A 30 -10.36 11.69 34.56
C LEU A 30 -9.25 11.60 35.63
N LYS A 31 -8.13 12.32 35.48
CA LYS A 31 -6.96 12.20 36.37
C LYS A 31 -7.31 12.33 37.85
N SER A 32 -8.16 13.28 38.22
CA SER A 32 -8.56 13.53 39.61
C SER A 32 -9.53 12.50 40.18
N SER A 33 -10.19 11.72 39.33
CA SER A 33 -11.24 10.77 39.71
C SER A 33 -10.73 9.35 39.94
N PHE A 34 -9.47 9.07 39.59
CA PHE A 34 -8.86 7.77 39.83
C PHE A 34 -8.38 7.64 41.28
N ILE A 35 -8.67 6.49 41.89
CA ILE A 35 -8.21 6.15 43.25
C ILE A 35 -6.68 6.08 43.32
N ARG A 36 -6.04 5.61 42.24
CA ARG A 36 -4.58 5.52 42.12
C ARG A 36 -4.10 6.50 41.05
N PRO A 37 -3.29 7.53 41.40
CA PRO A 37 -2.79 8.50 40.42
C PRO A 37 -1.87 7.86 39.37
N ASP A 38 -1.19 6.77 39.75
CA ASP A 38 -0.29 6.01 38.87
C ASP A 38 -0.99 5.44 37.64
N SER A 39 -2.30 5.15 37.73
CA SER A 39 -3.09 4.60 36.63
C SER A 39 -3.13 5.53 35.42
N VAL A 40 -3.11 6.84 35.66
CA VAL A 40 -3.14 7.84 34.59
C VAL A 40 -1.86 7.79 33.79
N TYR A 41 -0.71 7.63 34.44
CA TYR A 41 0.58 7.59 33.75
C TYR A 41 0.72 6.32 32.90
N VAL A 42 0.20 5.18 33.35
CA VAL A 42 0.14 3.96 32.55
C VAL A 42 -0.74 4.14 31.31
N LEU A 43 -1.95 4.69 31.48
CA LEU A 43 -2.87 5.02 30.39
C LEU A 43 -2.21 5.95 29.37
N LEU A 44 -1.66 7.09 29.83
CA LEU A 44 -1.04 8.10 28.98
C LEU A 44 0.22 7.56 28.28
N GLY A 45 1.02 6.73 28.95
CA GLY A 45 2.22 6.14 28.38
C GLY A 45 1.90 5.20 27.22
N ILE A 46 0.96 4.27 27.42
CA ILE A 46 0.57 3.31 26.38
C ILE A 46 -0.20 4.00 25.25
N LEU A 47 -1.23 4.80 25.57
CA LEU A 47 -1.99 5.55 24.55
C LEU A 47 -1.08 6.51 23.76
N GLY A 48 -0.16 7.20 24.44
CA GLY A 48 0.79 8.09 23.82
C GLY A 48 1.72 7.37 22.84
N THR A 49 2.19 6.18 23.21
CA THR A 49 3.03 5.33 22.33
C THR A 49 2.25 4.88 21.09
N LEU A 50 1.01 4.42 21.27
CA LEU A 50 0.13 4.02 20.14
C LEU A 50 -0.16 5.22 19.21
N THR A 51 -0.44 6.38 19.78
CA THR A 51 -0.72 7.61 19.02
C THR A 51 0.52 8.06 18.26
N LEU A 52 1.68 8.11 18.91
CA LEU A 52 2.95 8.46 18.27
C LEU A 52 3.27 7.50 17.13
N ALA A 53 3.08 6.20 17.32
CA ALA A 53 3.31 5.22 16.25
C ALA A 53 2.39 5.44 15.04
N ALA A 54 1.11 5.73 15.27
CA ALA A 54 0.18 6.07 14.19
C ALA A 54 0.59 7.37 13.47
N VAL A 55 1.03 8.40 14.20
CA VAL A 55 1.57 9.64 13.61
C VAL A 55 2.80 9.32 12.76
N VAL A 56 3.77 8.56 13.29
CA VAL A 56 4.97 8.16 12.55
C VAL A 56 4.60 7.38 11.28
N SER A 57 3.65 6.43 11.36
CA SER A 57 3.17 5.68 10.17
C SER A 57 2.56 6.60 9.11
N THR A 58 1.86 7.67 9.50
CA THR A 58 1.30 8.63 8.53
C THR A 58 2.32 9.59 7.92
N LEU A 59 3.38 9.95 8.65
CA LEU A 59 4.37 10.94 8.22
C LEU A 59 5.59 10.33 7.52
N LYS A 60 5.98 9.11 7.91
CA LYS A 60 7.20 8.45 7.42
C LYS A 60 7.05 8.04 5.95
N LYS A 61 8.11 8.29 5.18
CA LYS A 61 8.27 7.82 3.79
C LYS A 61 9.72 7.38 3.57
N PRO A 62 9.98 6.29 2.83
CA PRO A 62 9.01 5.31 2.33
C PRO A 62 8.42 4.46 3.47
N GLN A 63 7.17 3.98 3.30
CA GLN A 63 6.52 3.12 4.28
C GLN A 63 6.47 1.69 3.76
N LEU A 64 7.42 0.86 4.19
CA LEU A 64 7.50 -0.53 3.73
C LEU A 64 6.42 -1.38 4.39
N VAL A 65 5.83 -2.31 3.62
CA VAL A 65 4.83 -3.28 4.12
C VAL A 65 5.34 -4.03 5.35
N ALA A 66 6.57 -4.56 5.30
CA ALA A 66 7.16 -5.29 6.42
C ALA A 66 7.30 -4.43 7.69
N THR A 67 7.70 -3.16 7.54
CA THR A 67 7.88 -2.25 8.69
C THR A 67 6.55 -1.90 9.34
N GLU A 68 5.49 -1.73 8.55
CA GLU A 68 4.14 -1.48 9.07
C GLU A 68 3.60 -2.71 9.80
N VAL A 69 3.70 -3.90 9.20
CA VAL A 69 3.25 -5.16 9.81
C VAL A 69 3.98 -5.43 11.13
N LEU A 70 5.31 -5.27 11.14
CA LEU A 70 6.11 -5.44 12.35
C LEU A 70 5.72 -4.43 13.43
N GLY A 71 5.50 -3.17 13.05
CA GLY A 71 5.03 -2.12 13.97
C GLY A 71 3.68 -2.46 14.58
N LEU A 72 2.71 -2.88 13.76
CA LEU A 72 1.38 -3.30 14.24
C LEU A 72 1.47 -4.51 15.17
N PHE A 73 2.25 -5.52 14.81
CA PHE A 73 2.43 -6.72 15.64
C PHE A 73 3.08 -6.40 16.99
N ALA A 74 4.09 -5.52 16.99
CA ALA A 74 4.75 -5.07 18.22
C ALA A 74 3.82 -4.26 19.13
N LEU A 75 2.93 -3.45 18.55
CA LEU A 75 2.03 -2.55 19.29
C LEU A 75 0.72 -3.19 19.74
N PHE A 76 0.22 -4.20 19.02
CA PHE A 76 -1.03 -4.88 19.33
C PHE A 76 -1.13 -5.45 20.77
N PRO A 77 -0.11 -6.12 21.34
CA PRO A 77 -0.19 -6.58 22.73
C PRO A 77 -0.34 -5.43 23.72
N PHE A 78 0.25 -4.26 23.45
CA PHE A 78 0.08 -3.09 24.30
C PHE A 78 -1.35 -2.54 24.25
N ALA A 79 -2.00 -2.57 23.08
CA ALA A 79 -3.41 -2.20 22.96
C ALA A 79 -4.31 -3.17 23.75
N LEU A 80 -4.03 -4.48 23.73
CA LEU A 80 -4.77 -5.46 24.54
C LEU A 80 -4.55 -5.27 26.04
N ILE A 81 -3.30 -5.05 26.48
CA ILE A 81 -2.98 -4.75 27.88
C ILE A 81 -3.72 -3.49 28.31
N LEU A 82 -3.72 -2.44 27.48
CA LEU A 82 -4.44 -1.19 27.76
C LEU A 82 -5.94 -1.42 27.94
N LEU A 83 -6.56 -2.21 27.06
CA LEU A 83 -7.98 -2.56 27.15
C LEU A 83 -8.28 -3.31 28.45
N LEU A 84 -7.54 -4.39 28.73
CA LEU A 84 -7.70 -5.17 29.96
C LEU A 84 -7.47 -4.31 31.20
N TYR A 85 -6.42 -3.49 31.19
CA TYR A 85 -6.12 -2.55 32.26
C TYR A 85 -7.30 -1.61 32.50
N CYS A 86 -7.79 -0.95 31.45
CA CYS A 86 -8.88 0.02 31.53
C CYS A 86 -10.19 -0.58 32.07
N LEU A 87 -10.47 -1.85 31.77
CA LEU A 87 -11.64 -2.58 32.32
C LEU A 87 -11.53 -2.83 33.83
N THR A 88 -10.31 -2.85 34.38
CA THR A 88 -10.06 -3.12 35.81
C THR A 88 -9.85 -1.88 36.66
N ILE A 89 -9.81 -0.67 36.06
CA ILE A 89 -9.53 0.56 36.81
C ILE A 89 -10.73 0.88 37.72
N PRO A 90 -10.51 0.96 39.04
CA PRO A 90 -11.57 1.38 39.95
C PRO A 90 -11.71 2.91 39.92
N VAL A 91 -12.95 3.39 39.90
CA VAL A 91 -13.31 4.82 39.98
C VAL A 91 -14.03 5.08 41.29
N LEU A 92 -13.82 6.27 41.86
CA LEU A 92 -14.48 6.67 43.09
C LEU A 92 -16.00 6.78 42.86
N PRO A 93 -16.85 6.13 43.69
CA PRO A 93 -18.29 6.05 43.45
C PRO A 93 -19.05 7.38 43.63
N ASP A 94 -18.39 8.40 44.19
CA ASP A 94 -19.06 9.64 44.60
C ASP A 94 -19.37 10.61 43.44
N ASP A 95 -18.83 10.38 42.24
CA ASP A 95 -19.05 11.24 41.06
C ASP A 95 -19.71 10.48 39.89
N PRO A 96 -21.02 10.67 39.64
CA PRO A 96 -21.73 10.00 38.54
C PRO A 96 -21.22 10.42 37.16
N THR A 97 -20.64 11.62 37.03
CA THR A 97 -20.08 12.09 35.76
C THR A 97 -18.80 11.35 35.44
N ALA A 98 -17.90 11.17 36.41
CA ALA A 98 -16.67 10.39 36.25
C ALA A 98 -16.94 8.94 35.83
N SER A 99 -17.96 8.29 36.41
CA SER A 99 -18.36 6.93 36.03
C SER A 99 -18.81 6.86 34.57
N SER A 100 -19.65 7.81 34.13
CA SER A 100 -20.13 7.84 32.74
C SER A 100 -18.98 8.10 31.76
N THR A 101 -18.08 9.03 32.09
CA THR A 101 -16.91 9.35 31.29
C THR A 101 -15.92 8.17 31.20
N LEU A 102 -15.79 7.37 32.27
CA LEU A 102 -14.98 6.14 32.24
C LEU A 102 -15.55 5.12 31.25
N VAL A 103 -16.87 4.91 31.23
CA VAL A 103 -17.51 3.98 30.28
C VAL A 103 -17.28 4.44 28.83
N ILE A 104 -17.33 5.75 28.57
CA ILE A 104 -16.99 6.32 27.26
C ILE A 104 -15.52 6.02 26.91
N LEU A 105 -14.59 6.26 27.84
CA LEU A 105 -13.17 5.97 27.64
C LEU A 105 -12.93 4.47 27.35
N GLN A 106 -13.54 3.57 28.12
CA GLN A 106 -13.47 2.13 27.91
C GLN A 106 -13.99 1.73 26.53
N THR A 107 -15.10 2.31 26.10
CA THR A 107 -15.69 2.08 24.77
C THR A 107 -14.74 2.54 23.66
N LEU A 108 -14.13 3.73 23.80
CA LEU A 108 -13.18 4.24 22.81
C LEU A 108 -11.91 3.38 22.74
N ILE A 109 -11.37 2.94 23.87
CA ILE A 109 -10.20 2.03 23.91
C ILE A 109 -10.54 0.68 23.27
N PHE A 110 -11.74 0.15 23.53
CA PHE A 110 -12.23 -1.07 22.89
C PHE A 110 -12.32 -0.93 21.37
N ILE A 111 -12.95 0.15 20.88
CA ILE A 111 -13.03 0.45 19.44
C ILE A 111 -11.64 0.59 18.83
N SER A 112 -10.74 1.34 19.48
CA SER A 112 -9.35 1.52 19.02
C SER A 112 -8.62 0.18 18.90
N THR A 113 -8.80 -0.71 19.88
CA THR A 113 -8.19 -2.04 19.89
C THR A 113 -8.72 -2.91 18.74
N ILE A 114 -10.03 -2.88 18.47
CA ILE A 114 -10.64 -3.57 17.32
C ILE A 114 -10.07 -3.01 16.01
N LEU A 115 -9.99 -1.68 15.86
CA LEU A 115 -9.46 -1.06 14.65
C LEU A 115 -8.01 -1.46 14.38
N HIS A 116 -7.15 -1.50 15.41
CA HIS A 116 -5.77 -1.98 15.29
C HIS A 116 -5.72 -3.47 14.89
N GLY A 117 -6.54 -4.31 15.53
CA GLY A 117 -6.61 -5.74 15.22
C GLY A 117 -7.07 -6.00 13.78
N LEU A 118 -8.14 -5.34 13.34
CA LEU A 118 -8.64 -5.43 11.98
C LEU A 118 -7.63 -4.90 10.95
N TYR A 119 -6.94 -3.81 11.26
CA TYR A 119 -5.91 -3.26 10.39
C TYR A 119 -4.73 -4.23 10.24
N MET A 120 -4.23 -4.79 11.34
CA MET A 120 -3.16 -5.78 11.35
C MET A 120 -3.54 -7.04 10.56
N ILE A 121 -4.69 -7.65 10.87
CA ILE A 121 -5.16 -8.88 10.20
C ILE A 121 -5.37 -8.60 8.71
N GLY A 122 -6.04 -7.49 8.37
CA GLY A 122 -6.29 -7.10 6.99
C GLY A 122 -5.00 -6.92 6.19
N LEU A 123 -4.03 -6.18 6.74
CA LEU A 123 -2.75 -5.95 6.07
C LEU A 123 -1.94 -7.24 5.86
N VAL A 124 -1.88 -8.10 6.88
CA VAL A 124 -1.19 -9.39 6.77
C VAL A 124 -1.88 -10.29 5.74
N ALA A 125 -3.21 -10.37 5.77
CA ALA A 125 -3.98 -11.17 4.82
C ALA A 125 -3.77 -10.68 3.38
N THR A 126 -3.86 -9.37 3.12
CA THR A 126 -3.63 -8.83 1.78
C THR A 126 -2.19 -9.00 1.32
N ALA A 127 -1.21 -8.84 2.21
CA ALA A 127 0.21 -9.09 1.89
C ALA A 127 0.46 -10.56 1.53
N MET A 128 -0.05 -11.49 2.34
CA MET A 128 0.10 -12.93 2.05
C MET A 128 -0.59 -13.33 0.75
N LEU A 129 -1.79 -12.82 0.49
CA LEU A 129 -2.48 -13.05 -0.79
C LEU A 129 -1.66 -12.52 -1.97
N THR A 130 -1.10 -11.32 -1.85
CA THR A 130 -0.24 -10.73 -2.88
C THR A 130 1.04 -11.57 -3.12
N VAL A 131 1.69 -12.05 -2.06
CA VAL A 131 2.86 -12.97 -2.14
C VAL A 131 2.51 -14.23 -2.92
N CYS A 132 1.39 -14.86 -2.56
CA CYS A 132 0.97 -16.12 -3.16
C CYS A 132 0.52 -15.96 -4.62
N ALA A 133 -0.07 -14.81 -4.96
CA ALA A 133 -0.69 -14.60 -6.26
C ALA A 133 0.28 -14.09 -7.34
N PHE A 134 1.08 -13.04 -7.07
CA PHE A 134 1.85 -12.39 -8.14
C PHE A 134 3.10 -11.61 -7.71
N ASP A 135 3.37 -11.36 -6.42
CA ASP A 135 4.48 -10.49 -6.00
C ASP A 135 5.15 -10.96 -4.70
N ARG A 136 6.22 -11.75 -4.84
CA ARG A 136 7.00 -12.30 -3.71
C ARG A 136 7.74 -11.23 -2.90
N ASP A 137 8.05 -10.09 -3.51
CA ASP A 137 8.83 -9.01 -2.91
C ASP A 137 7.94 -7.91 -2.30
N VAL A 138 6.63 -8.17 -2.13
CA VAL A 138 5.67 -7.19 -1.60
C VAL A 138 6.09 -6.62 -0.23
N TRP A 139 6.82 -7.40 0.58
CA TRP A 139 7.28 -7.01 1.92
C TRP A 139 8.19 -5.78 1.91
N THR A 140 9.00 -5.63 0.87
CA THR A 140 9.94 -4.52 0.69
C THR A 140 9.37 -3.40 -0.17
N ARG A 141 8.11 -3.52 -0.63
CA ARG A 141 7.46 -2.46 -1.40
C ARG A 141 6.95 -1.35 -0.49
N ASP A 142 6.98 -0.13 -1.02
CA ASP A 142 6.38 1.03 -0.39
C ASP A 142 4.85 0.97 -0.53
N MET A 143 4.13 1.02 0.59
CA MET A 143 2.67 0.98 0.64
C MET A 143 2.01 2.17 -0.04
N ASP A 144 2.71 3.32 -0.08
CA ASP A 144 2.22 4.56 -0.65
C ASP A 144 2.64 4.76 -2.12
N SER A 145 3.36 3.80 -2.73
CA SER A 145 3.76 3.88 -4.13
C SER A 145 2.56 3.84 -5.08
N SER A 146 2.73 4.44 -6.26
CA SER A 146 1.80 4.29 -7.39
C SER A 146 2.48 3.45 -8.47
N PRO A 147 1.94 2.28 -8.85
CA PRO A 147 0.71 1.64 -8.34
C PRO A 147 0.88 1.08 -6.90
N SER A 148 -0.25 0.93 -6.21
CA SER A 148 -0.31 0.32 -4.87
C SER A 148 0.10 -1.16 -4.93
N PRO A 149 0.85 -1.69 -3.95
CA PRO A 149 1.17 -3.12 -3.88
C PRO A 149 -0.07 -4.01 -3.67
N PHE A 150 -1.21 -3.42 -3.28
CA PHE A 150 -2.47 -4.12 -3.06
C PHE A 150 -3.52 -3.70 -4.12
N PRO A 151 -3.62 -4.42 -5.24
CA PRO A 151 -4.69 -4.22 -6.22
C PRO A 151 -6.01 -4.78 -5.66
N MET A 152 -6.77 -3.92 -4.98
CA MET A 152 -8.02 -4.31 -4.29
C MET A 152 -9.01 -5.04 -5.20
N CYS A 153 -9.08 -4.70 -6.49
CA CYS A 153 -9.95 -5.39 -7.44
C CYS A 153 -9.57 -6.87 -7.61
N LEU A 154 -8.27 -7.19 -7.66
CA LEU A 154 -7.80 -8.57 -7.77
C LEU A 154 -8.04 -9.35 -6.47
N LEU A 155 -7.80 -8.69 -5.33
CA LEU A 155 -8.03 -9.28 -4.00
C LEU A 155 -9.53 -9.60 -3.79
N LEU A 156 -10.42 -8.69 -4.18
CA LEU A 156 -11.87 -8.91 -4.09
C LEU A 156 -12.34 -10.05 -5.00
N GLY A 157 -11.76 -10.19 -6.20
CA GLY A 157 -12.04 -11.31 -7.10
C GLY A 157 -11.61 -12.67 -6.53
N PHE A 158 -10.59 -12.70 -5.66
CA PHE A 158 -10.15 -13.93 -4.99
C PHE A 158 -11.06 -14.32 -3.82
N ILE A 159 -11.56 -13.33 -3.07
CA ILE A 159 -12.44 -13.58 -1.91
C ILE A 159 -13.87 -13.91 -2.35
N SER A 160 -14.38 -13.23 -3.38
CA SER A 160 -15.73 -13.43 -3.90
C SER A 160 -15.67 -13.75 -5.39
N PRO A 161 -15.68 -15.05 -5.78
CA PRO A 161 -15.71 -15.44 -7.19
C PRO A 161 -16.96 -14.91 -7.92
N CYS A 162 -18.04 -14.62 -7.20
CA CYS A 162 -19.27 -14.02 -7.75
C CYS A 162 -19.08 -12.55 -8.19
N CYS A 163 -18.09 -11.84 -7.65
CA CYS A 163 -17.77 -10.45 -8.03
C CYS A 163 -16.77 -10.35 -9.18
N ARG A 164 -16.37 -11.50 -9.77
CA ARG A 164 -15.56 -11.53 -10.98
C ARG A 164 -16.40 -10.95 -12.10
N ARG A 165 -16.25 -9.66 -12.34
CA ARG A 165 -16.86 -8.99 -13.49
C ARG A 165 -16.43 -9.83 -14.69
N PRO A 166 -17.36 -10.41 -15.47
CA PRO A 166 -16.97 -11.12 -16.69
C PRO A 166 -16.14 -10.11 -17.47
N ASP A 167 -14.91 -10.48 -17.80
CA ASP A 167 -13.98 -9.63 -18.53
C ASP A 167 -14.78 -9.03 -19.68
N SER A 168 -15.19 -7.77 -19.51
CA SER A 168 -15.65 -6.96 -20.62
C SER A 168 -14.39 -6.87 -21.41
N THR A 169 -14.30 -7.74 -22.42
CA THR A 169 -13.24 -7.81 -23.41
C THR A 169 -12.76 -6.39 -23.55
N PHE A 170 -11.58 -6.10 -23.01
CA PHE A 170 -10.88 -4.90 -23.42
C PHE A 170 -10.64 -5.21 -24.88
N SER A 171 -11.60 -4.80 -25.71
CA SER A 171 -11.34 -4.43 -27.08
C SER A 171 -10.19 -3.45 -26.90
N ASP A 172 -8.98 -3.95 -27.08
CA ASP A 172 -7.88 -3.16 -27.57
C ASP A 172 -8.40 -2.57 -28.88
N ASP A 173 -9.22 -1.51 -28.80
CA ASP A 173 -9.27 -0.43 -29.77
C ASP A 173 -7.95 0.33 -29.64
N SER A 174 -6.84 -0.42 -29.71
CA SER A 174 -5.65 0.09 -30.34
C SER A 174 -6.09 0.35 -31.78
N PRO A 175 -6.10 1.60 -32.27
CA PRO A 175 -6.46 1.86 -33.65
C PRO A 175 -5.57 0.97 -34.52
N GLU A 176 -6.21 0.05 -35.23
CA GLU A 176 -5.59 -0.77 -36.25
C GLU A 176 -4.78 0.17 -37.16
N HIS A 177 -3.47 0.22 -36.97
CA HIS A 177 -2.63 0.22 -38.15
C HIS A 177 -2.71 -1.19 -38.68
N PRO A 178 -3.39 -1.43 -39.81
CA PRO A 178 -3.50 -2.77 -40.37
C PRO A 178 -2.09 -3.19 -40.76
N SER A 179 -1.45 -4.00 -39.93
CA SER A 179 -0.29 -4.77 -40.35
C SER A 179 -0.79 -5.74 -41.41
N LEU A 180 -0.74 -5.32 -42.68
CA LEU A 180 -0.96 -6.19 -43.83
C LEU A 180 -0.04 -7.40 -43.69
N VAL A 181 -0.61 -8.52 -43.25
CA VAL A 181 0.02 -9.82 -43.34
C VAL A 181 -0.04 -10.22 -44.81
N CYS A 182 1.01 -9.90 -45.58
CA CYS A 182 1.15 -10.42 -46.95
C CYS A 182 1.43 -11.93 -46.86
N LEU A 183 0.49 -12.74 -47.36
CA LEU A 183 0.65 -14.18 -47.51
C LEU A 183 1.83 -14.49 -48.46
N PRO A 184 2.52 -15.63 -48.28
CA PRO A 184 3.62 -16.04 -49.15
C PRO A 184 3.11 -16.22 -50.59
N GLY A 185 3.55 -15.33 -51.49
CA GLY A 185 3.12 -15.30 -52.90
C GLY A 185 2.44 -14.01 -53.34
N CYS A 186 2.10 -13.09 -52.42
CA CYS A 186 1.54 -11.78 -52.79
C CYS A 186 2.65 -10.73 -52.99
N ASN A 187 2.72 -10.17 -54.20
CA ASN A 187 3.66 -9.10 -54.55
C ASN A 187 3.09 -7.74 -54.09
N CYS A 188 3.18 -7.48 -52.78
CA CYS A 188 2.74 -6.23 -52.18
C CYS A 188 3.66 -5.09 -52.62
N HIS A 189 3.23 -4.31 -53.61
CA HIS A 189 4.00 -3.19 -54.15
C HIS A 189 4.03 -2.05 -53.11
N LYS A 190 5.16 -1.90 -52.42
CA LYS A 190 5.43 -0.75 -51.55
C LYS A 190 5.56 0.48 -52.43
N THR A 191 4.60 1.40 -52.37
CA THR A 191 4.76 2.75 -52.91
C THR A 191 5.88 3.44 -52.12
N PRO A 192 6.98 3.88 -52.75
CA PRO A 192 8.01 4.62 -52.06
C PRO A 192 7.50 6.03 -51.77
N LEU A 193 7.31 6.37 -50.49
CA LEU A 193 7.32 7.77 -50.11
C LEU A 193 8.77 8.25 -50.14
N SER A 194 9.07 9.03 -51.19
CA SER A 194 10.23 9.91 -51.39
C SER A 194 10.57 10.67 -50.10
N SER A 195 11.78 10.55 -49.55
CA SER A 195 13.04 11.23 -49.92
C SER A 195 13.09 12.71 -49.54
N ASP A 196 13.97 13.01 -48.58
CA ASP A 196 14.95 14.12 -48.56
C ASP A 196 15.96 13.74 -47.43
N THR A 197 17.09 13.09 -47.71
CA THR A 197 18.38 13.57 -48.28
C THR A 197 19.15 14.54 -47.37
N GLU A 198 20.11 14.00 -46.59
CA GLU A 198 21.49 14.50 -46.39
C GLU A 198 22.29 13.43 -45.58
N ARG A 199 22.93 12.44 -46.22
CA ARG A 199 24.32 12.39 -46.75
C ARG A 199 25.43 12.50 -45.69
N ASN A 200 25.98 11.35 -45.24
CA ASN A 200 27.44 11.13 -45.19
C ASN A 200 27.77 9.61 -45.19
N PRO A 201 28.90 9.17 -45.79
CA PRO A 201 29.12 7.78 -46.20
C PRO A 201 30.06 6.95 -45.31
N GLU A 202 29.95 5.62 -45.50
CA GLU A 202 30.98 4.58 -45.41
C GLU A 202 31.76 4.33 -44.10
N MET A 203 31.63 3.10 -43.55
CA MET A 203 32.64 2.05 -43.79
C MET A 203 32.11 0.64 -43.42
N GLN A 204 31.94 -0.19 -44.46
CA GLN A 204 32.20 -1.65 -44.61
C GLN A 204 32.01 -2.59 -43.39
N SER A 205 31.03 -3.51 -43.41
CA SER A 205 31.05 -4.85 -44.06
C SER A 205 31.98 -5.87 -43.41
N ILE A 206 31.41 -6.79 -42.60
CA ILE A 206 31.68 -8.24 -42.69
C ILE A 206 30.36 -8.99 -42.40
N ALA A 207 29.88 -9.73 -43.39
CA ALA A 207 28.85 -10.75 -43.25
C ALA A 207 29.50 -12.11 -42.99
N SER A 208 28.88 -12.95 -42.16
CA SER A 208 28.80 -14.41 -42.37
C SER A 208 27.74 -15.02 -41.45
N ALA A 209 26.88 -15.82 -42.07
CA ALA A 209 25.65 -16.40 -41.54
C ALA A 209 25.90 -17.68 -40.73
N GLY A 210 24.98 -18.00 -39.81
CA GLY A 210 24.98 -19.32 -39.17
C GLY A 210 24.02 -19.52 -38.00
N SER A 211 22.73 -19.70 -38.31
CA SER A 211 21.81 -20.65 -37.64
C SER A 211 21.20 -20.35 -36.25
N SER A 212 19.86 -20.24 -36.26
CA SER A 212 18.90 -20.39 -35.17
C SER A 212 18.84 -19.31 -34.07
N SER A 213 18.66 -18.05 -34.49
CA SER A 213 18.11 -17.00 -33.64
C SER A 213 16.58 -17.13 -33.57
N ARG A 214 16.06 -18.03 -32.73
CA ARG A 214 14.75 -17.78 -32.13
C ARG A 214 14.91 -16.53 -31.29
N SER A 215 14.39 -15.43 -31.79
CA SER A 215 14.34 -14.15 -31.10
C SER A 215 13.59 -14.33 -29.78
N LEU A 216 14.34 -14.64 -28.71
CA LEU A 216 13.94 -14.42 -27.34
C LEU A 216 13.96 -12.90 -27.15
N VAL A 217 12.94 -12.22 -27.70
CA VAL A 217 12.61 -10.86 -27.25
C VAL A 217 12.16 -11.02 -25.81
N ARG A 218 13.12 -10.94 -24.89
CA ARG A 218 12.84 -10.86 -23.46
C ARG A 218 12.09 -9.56 -23.26
N VAL A 219 10.78 -9.66 -23.01
CA VAL A 219 9.97 -8.52 -22.60
C VAL A 219 10.55 -8.04 -21.27
N PRO A 220 11.03 -6.79 -21.17
CA PRO A 220 11.62 -6.30 -19.94
C PRO A 220 10.59 -6.36 -18.82
N ASN A 221 10.99 -6.90 -17.67
CA ASN A 221 10.12 -6.99 -16.51
C ASN A 221 9.83 -5.58 -15.98
N ASP A 222 8.71 -5.35 -15.28
CA ASP A 222 8.29 -4.00 -14.84
C ASP A 222 9.34 -3.24 -14.00
N VAL A 223 10.28 -3.97 -13.38
CA VAL A 223 11.44 -3.40 -12.67
C VAL A 223 12.48 -2.80 -13.63
N GLU A 224 12.81 -3.51 -14.72
CA GLU A 224 13.78 -3.06 -15.75
C GLU A 224 13.24 -1.85 -16.54
N ARG A 225 11.91 -1.75 -16.71
CA ARG A 225 11.28 -0.56 -17.33
C ARG A 225 11.39 0.70 -16.46
N ARG A 226 11.56 0.55 -15.14
CA ARG A 226 11.60 1.69 -14.19
C ARG A 226 13.00 2.20 -13.91
N THR A 227 14.04 1.45 -14.28
CA THR A 227 15.43 1.94 -14.32
C THR A 227 15.71 2.61 -15.66
N SER A 228 14.88 3.58 -16.05
CA SER A 228 15.18 4.42 -17.22
C SER A 228 16.49 5.17 -16.95
N ILE A 229 17.50 4.85 -17.74
CA ILE A 229 18.84 5.42 -17.68
C ILE A 229 18.72 6.95 -17.77
N VAL A 230 19.06 7.65 -16.68
CA VAL A 230 19.28 9.10 -16.71
C VAL A 230 20.64 9.30 -17.37
N VAL A 231 20.65 9.58 -18.67
CA VAL A 231 21.85 10.03 -19.37
C VAL A 231 22.03 11.50 -19.01
N ALA A 232 22.88 11.77 -18.00
CA ALA A 232 23.34 13.12 -17.73
C ALA A 232 24.43 13.47 -18.75
N PHE A 233 24.19 14.51 -19.55
CA PHE A 233 25.24 15.07 -20.40
C PHE A 233 26.08 16.01 -19.55
N GLU A 234 27.34 15.67 -19.37
CA GLU A 234 28.34 16.53 -18.75
C GLU A 234 28.76 17.58 -19.78
N GLU A 235 28.35 18.84 -19.57
CA GLU A 235 28.83 19.97 -20.39
C GLU A 235 30.29 20.23 -20.05
N VAL A 236 31.18 19.82 -20.96
CA VAL A 236 32.61 20.18 -20.91
C VAL A 236 32.74 21.61 -21.42
N LEU A 237 33.19 22.51 -20.54
CA LEU A 237 33.44 23.93 -20.78
C LEU A 237 34.93 24.18 -21.00
#